data_AF-A0A7S1RHP2-F1
#
_entry.id   AF-A0A7S1RHP2-F1
#
_cell.length_a   1.000
_cell.length_b   1.000
_cell.length_c   1.000
_cell.angle_alpha   90.00
_cell.angle_beta   90.00
_cell.angle_gamma   90.00
#
_symmetry.space_group_name_H-M   'P 1'
#
loop_
_entity.id
_entity.type
_entity.pdbx_description
1 polymer ?
#
loop_
_entity_poly.entity_id
_entity_poly.type
_entity_poly.pdbx_seq_one_letter_code
_entity_poly.pdbx_strand_id
1 'polypeptide(L)'
;FYGKFVDSYHTDGKVPDRIDDDNVRVYLTARMNRARLRTKAQGMSLDEQVEEHTQALREYEWIVDYAKRHPEVRTKPDIGMVQEIALCEEMIGMLPAQLSRLAARRRR
;
A
#
# COMPACT_ATOMS: atom_id res chain seq x y z
N PHE A 1 4.15 13.49 -3.93
CA PHE A 1 3.33 13.98 -2.80
C PHE A 1 3.19 12.92 -1.71
N TYR A 2 2.47 11.81 -1.94
CA TYR A 2 2.24 10.77 -0.92
C TYR A 2 3.52 10.17 -0.32
N GLY A 3 4.58 9.98 -1.11
CA GLY A 3 5.89 9.53 -0.59
C GLY A 3 6.41 10.43 0.53
N LYS A 4 6.63 11.72 0.23
CA LYS A 4 7.08 12.73 1.21
C LYS A 4 6.18 12.79 2.46
N PHE A 5 4.87 12.64 2.30
CA PHE A 5 3.94 12.62 3.43
C PHE A 5 4.08 11.36 4.28
N VAL A 6 4.21 10.18 3.69
CA VAL A 6 4.46 8.94 4.46
C VAL A 6 5.81 9.02 5.15
N ASP A 7 6.83 9.51 4.45
CA ASP A 7 8.19 9.62 4.96
C ASP A 7 8.31 10.64 6.10
N SER A 8 7.41 11.63 6.20
CA SER A 8 7.40 12.58 7.32
C SER A 8 7.03 11.94 8.66
N TYR A 9 6.46 10.72 8.66
CA TYR A 9 6.24 9.94 9.87
C TYR A 9 7.46 9.08 10.24
N HIS A 10 8.46 8.95 9.36
CA HIS A 10 9.61 8.09 9.62
C HIS A 10 10.67 8.83 10.45
N THR A 11 10.84 8.45 11.71
CA THR A 11 11.93 8.94 12.56
C THR A 11 13.21 8.17 12.25
N ASP A 12 14.30 8.89 11.98
CA ASP A 12 15.60 8.30 11.61
C ASP A 12 15.54 7.32 10.42
N GLY A 13 14.62 7.58 9.48
CA GLY A 13 14.42 6.74 8.29
C GLY A 13 13.72 5.40 8.56
N LYS A 14 13.24 5.15 9.79
CA LYS A 14 12.54 3.93 10.15
C LYS A 14 11.03 4.12 10.08
N VAL A 15 10.32 3.11 9.59
CA VAL A 15 8.87 3.07 9.63
C VAL A 15 8.43 2.91 11.09
N PRO A 16 7.53 3.77 11.61
CA PRO A 16 7.04 3.63 12.98
C PRO A 16 6.30 2.31 13.19
N ASP A 17 6.52 1.71 14.37
CA ASP A 17 5.78 0.50 14.76
C ASP A 17 4.30 0.80 15.03
N ARG A 18 4.00 2.02 15.50
CA ARG A 18 2.67 2.54 15.80
C ARG A 18 2.54 3.98 15.32
N ILE A 19 1.39 4.32 14.77
CA ILE A 19 0.98 5.69 14.42
C ILE A 19 -0.10 6.13 15.41
N ASP A 20 -0.09 7.40 15.81
CA ASP A 20 -1.13 7.96 16.68
C ASP A 20 -2.52 7.77 16.07
N ASP A 21 -3.51 7.50 16.93
CA ASP A 21 -4.88 7.20 16.50
C ASP A 21 -5.50 8.33 15.65
N ASP A 22 -5.17 9.59 15.94
CA ASP A 22 -5.61 10.75 15.16
C ASP A 22 -5.02 10.77 13.73
N ASN A 23 -3.87 10.13 13.54
CA ASN A 23 -3.09 10.18 12.29
C ASN A 23 -3.10 8.86 11.52
N VAL A 24 -3.45 7.74 12.15
CA VAL A 24 -3.34 6.41 11.53
C VAL A 24 -4.21 6.28 10.29
N ARG A 25 -5.40 6.86 10.30
CA ARG A 25 -6.31 6.85 9.15
C ARG A 25 -5.69 7.55 7.94
N VAL A 26 -5.15 8.76 8.14
CA VAL A 26 -4.53 9.54 7.05
C VAL A 26 -3.24 8.90 6.55
N TYR A 27 -2.44 8.33 7.47
CA TYR A 27 -1.21 7.62 7.13
C TYR A 27 -1.47 6.39 6.25
N LEU A 28 -2.37 5.50 6.69
CA LEU A 28 -2.72 4.29 5.94
C LEU A 28 -3.39 4.63 4.60
N THR A 29 -4.25 5.65 4.58
CA THR A 29 -4.87 6.13 3.34
C THR A 29 -3.82 6.65 2.35
N ALA A 30 -2.81 7.38 2.82
CA ALA A 30 -1.73 7.87 1.97
C ALA A 30 -0.90 6.72 1.38
N ARG A 31 -0.58 5.68 2.17
CA ARG A 31 0.09 4.47 1.67
C ARG A 31 -0.77 3.73 0.63
N MET A 32 -2.07 3.58 0.88
CA MET A 32 -3.00 2.97 -0.05
C MET A 32 -3.09 3.76 -1.37
N ASN A 33 -3.18 5.09 -1.30
CA ASN A 33 -3.22 5.95 -2.48
C ASN A 33 -1.88 5.96 -3.24
N ARG A 34 -0.75 5.87 -2.52
CA ARG A 34 0.57 5.64 -3.13
C ARG A 34 0.54 4.34 -3.93
N ALA A 35 0.13 3.23 -3.33
CA ALA A 35 0.03 1.93 -4.00
C ALA A 35 -0.87 1.96 -5.25
N ARG A 36 -2.06 2.58 -5.13
CA ARG A 36 -3.00 2.75 -6.25
C ARG A 36 -2.38 3.52 -7.41
N LEU A 37 -1.63 4.59 -7.12
CA LEU A 37 -0.97 5.38 -8.15
C LEU A 37 0.08 4.56 -8.91
N ARG A 38 0.89 3.76 -8.21
CA ARG A 38 1.90 2.89 -8.83
C ARG A 38 1.29 1.93 -9.86
N THR A 39 0.10 1.39 -9.57
CA THR A 39 -0.60 0.46 -10.49
C THR A 39 -1.32 1.12 -11.65
N LYS A 40 -1.49 2.45 -11.62
CA LYS A 40 -2.28 3.21 -12.60
C LYS A 40 -1.47 4.18 -13.44
N ALA A 41 -0.22 4.42 -13.08
CA ALA A 41 0.65 5.31 -13.84
C ALA A 41 0.83 4.81 -15.28
N GLN A 42 0.84 5.74 -16.23
CA GLN A 42 0.99 5.46 -17.66
C GLN A 42 2.34 5.97 -18.16
N GLY A 43 2.76 5.53 -19.36
CA GLY A 43 4.01 5.96 -19.98
C GLY A 43 5.27 5.27 -19.44
N MET A 44 5.11 4.27 -18.57
CA MET A 44 6.22 3.48 -18.03
C MET A 44 6.59 2.33 -18.97
N SER A 45 7.87 2.01 -19.04
CA SER A 45 8.37 0.76 -19.65
C SER A 45 7.81 -0.47 -18.92
N LEU A 46 7.92 -1.65 -19.55
CA LEU A 46 7.47 -2.90 -18.91
C LEU A 46 8.24 -3.22 -17.63
N ASP A 47 9.53 -2.90 -17.57
CA ASP A 47 10.36 -3.12 -16.38
C ASP A 47 9.95 -2.20 -15.24
N GLU A 48 9.71 -0.91 -15.53
CA GLU A 48 9.18 0.04 -14.55
C GLU A 48 7.78 -0.38 -14.07
N GLN A 49 6.89 -0.84 -14.96
CA GLN A 49 5.58 -1.35 -14.55
C GLN A 49 5.69 -2.55 -13.60
N VAL A 50 6.59 -3.49 -13.86
CA VAL A 50 6.81 -4.65 -12.97
C VAL A 50 7.31 -4.18 -11.60
N GLU A 51 8.28 -3.27 -11.55
CA GLU A 51 8.81 -2.74 -10.30
C GLU A 51 7.72 -1.96 -9.52
N GLU A 52 6.98 -1.09 -10.19
CA GLU A 52 5.92 -0.28 -9.58
C GLU A 52 4.77 -1.13 -9.04
N HIS A 53 4.34 -2.16 -9.78
CA HIS A 53 3.34 -3.12 -9.30
C HIS A 53 3.87 -3.97 -8.13
N THR A 54 5.17 -4.30 -8.12
CA THR A 54 5.80 -5.02 -7.01
C THR A 54 5.85 -4.15 -5.76
N GLN A 55 6.19 -2.87 -5.90
CA GLN A 55 6.14 -1.91 -4.79
C GLN A 55 4.71 -1.70 -4.30
N ALA A 56 3.72 -1.63 -5.20
CA ALA A 56 2.31 -1.54 -4.81
C ALA A 56 1.86 -2.75 -3.97
N LEU A 57 2.24 -3.96 -4.36
CA LEU A 57 1.95 -5.18 -3.58
C LEU A 57 2.52 -5.08 -2.16
N ARG A 58 3.79 -4.69 -2.03
CA ARG A 58 4.44 -4.50 -0.72
C ARG A 58 3.73 -3.48 0.16
N GLU A 59 3.18 -2.41 -0.41
CA GLU A 59 2.40 -1.44 0.33
C GLU A 59 1.10 -2.04 0.88
N TYR A 60 0.36 -2.79 0.05
CA TYR A 60 -0.87 -3.43 0.49
C TYR A 60 -0.61 -4.48 1.57
N GLU A 61 0.42 -5.31 1.38
CA GLU A 61 0.87 -6.29 2.38
C GLU A 61 1.21 -5.62 3.71
N TRP A 62 1.97 -4.52 3.66
CA TRP A 62 2.33 -3.76 4.85
C TRP A 62 1.10 -3.20 5.58
N ILE A 63 0.11 -2.65 4.85
CA ILE A 63 -1.13 -2.12 5.45
C ILE A 63 -1.91 -3.24 6.14
N VAL A 64 -2.04 -4.39 5.50
CA VAL A 64 -2.76 -5.54 6.07
C VAL A 64 -2.04 -6.11 7.29
N ASP A 65 -0.71 -6.20 7.26
CA ASP A 65 0.10 -6.60 8.41
C ASP A 65 -0.03 -5.61 9.57
N TYR A 66 0.04 -4.31 9.29
CA TYR A 66 -0.17 -3.26 10.28
C TYR A 66 -1.55 -3.40 10.95
N ALA A 67 -2.61 -3.61 10.15
CA ALA A 67 -3.96 -3.81 10.67
C ALA A 67 -4.15 -5.11 11.48
N LYS A 68 -3.32 -6.13 11.25
CA LYS A 68 -3.31 -7.36 12.08
C LYS A 68 -2.66 -7.11 13.43
N ARG A 69 -1.58 -6.33 13.47
CA ARG A 69 -0.87 -5.96 14.70
C ARG A 69 -1.61 -4.91 15.53
N HIS A 70 -2.43 -4.09 14.89
CA HIS A 70 -3.21 -3.01 15.50
C HIS A 70 -4.70 -3.16 15.17
N PRO A 71 -5.43 -4.09 15.82
CA PRO A 71 -6.85 -4.36 15.54
C PRO A 71 -7.75 -3.13 15.68
N GLU A 72 -7.35 -2.15 16.49
CA GLU A 72 -8.06 -0.88 16.67
C GLU A 72 -8.34 -0.15 15.36
N VAL A 73 -7.48 -0.34 14.35
CA VAL A 73 -7.64 0.25 13.02
C VAL A 73 -8.97 -0.19 12.37
N ARG A 74 -9.45 -1.39 12.70
CA ARG A 74 -10.74 -1.92 12.25
C ARG A 74 -11.85 -1.66 13.25
N THR A 75 -11.57 -1.80 14.55
CA THR A 75 -12.63 -1.85 15.57
C THR A 75 -13.04 -0.49 16.10
N LYS A 76 -12.16 0.51 16.05
CA LYS A 76 -12.45 1.87 16.53
C LYS A 76 -13.24 2.65 15.46
N PRO A 77 -14.46 3.15 15.77
CA PRO A 77 -15.29 3.86 14.80
C PRO A 77 -14.66 5.15 14.24
N ASP A 78 -13.82 5.83 15.03
CA ASP A 78 -13.10 7.05 14.68
C ASP A 78 -11.99 6.80 13.64
N ILE A 79 -11.34 5.63 13.68
CA ILE A 79 -10.37 5.22 12.64
C ILE A 79 -11.12 4.64 11.44
N GLY A 80 -11.96 3.63 11.67
CA GLY A 80 -12.96 3.14 10.71
C GLY A 80 -12.41 2.60 9.37
N MET A 81 -11.26 1.93 9.36
CA MET A 81 -10.57 1.51 8.11
C MET A 81 -10.96 0.11 7.60
N VAL A 82 -12.10 -0.43 8.03
CA VAL A 82 -12.51 -1.82 7.71
C VAL A 82 -12.57 -2.06 6.21
N GLN A 83 -13.18 -1.14 5.47
CA GLN A 83 -13.40 -1.26 4.03
C GLN A 83 -12.08 -1.11 3.26
N GLU A 84 -11.25 -0.14 3.63
CA GLU A 84 -9.95 0.09 3.02
C GLU A 84 -9.02 -1.11 3.20
N ILE A 85 -9.01 -1.73 4.37
CA ILE A 85 -8.18 -2.90 4.60
C ILE A 85 -8.71 -4.12 3.82
N ALA A 86 -10.02 -4.33 3.77
CA ALA A 86 -10.62 -5.38 2.92
C ALA A 86 -10.22 -5.21 1.45
N LEU A 87 -10.24 -3.96 0.94
CA LEU A 87 -9.75 -3.66 -0.40
C LEU A 87 -8.25 -3.94 -0.55
N CYS A 88 -7.43 -3.68 0.46
CA CYS A 88 -6.01 -4.06 0.42
C CYS A 88 -5.83 -5.58 0.33
N GLU A 89 -6.62 -6.36 1.06
CA GLU A 89 -6.63 -7.83 1.01
C GLU A 89 -7.01 -8.35 -0.39
N GLU A 90 -8.05 -7.77 -1.00
CA GLU A 90 -8.44 -8.08 -2.38
C GLU A 90 -7.30 -7.75 -3.38
N MET A 91 -6.65 -6.60 -3.22
CA MET A 91 -5.53 -6.20 -4.08
C MET A 91 -4.33 -7.13 -3.96
N ILE A 92 -4.01 -7.61 -2.75
CA ILE A 92 -2.98 -8.65 -2.53
C ILE A 92 -3.35 -9.94 -3.28
N GLY A 93 -4.62 -10.33 -3.31
CA GLY A 93 -5.09 -11.49 -4.07
C GLY A 93 -4.98 -11.34 -5.59
N MET A 94 -5.13 -10.12 -6.12
CA MET A 94 -5.18 -9.86 -7.56
C MET A 94 -3.82 -9.50 -8.19
N LEU A 95 -2.98 -8.74 -7.49
CA LEU A 95 -1.73 -8.20 -8.04
C LEU A 95 -0.70 -9.25 -8.49
N PRO A 96 -0.51 -10.39 -7.78
CA PRO A 96 0.45 -11.42 -8.22
C PRO A 96 0.13 -11.97 -9.62
N ALA A 97 -1.17 -12.13 -9.92
CA ALA A 97 -1.60 -12.57 -11.25
C ALA A 97 -1.34 -11.48 -12.31
N GLN A 98 -1.53 -10.20 -11.98
CA GLN A 98 -1.18 -9.08 -12.86
C GLN A 98 0.32 -9.00 -13.13
N LEU A 99 1.15 -9.13 -12.07
CA LEU A 99 2.61 -9.17 -12.17
C LEU A 99 3.09 -10.31 -13.05
N SER A 100 2.51 -11.51 -12.89
CA SER A 100 2.82 -12.67 -13.75
C SER A 100 2.52 -12.39 -15.22
N ARG A 101 1.40 -11.72 -15.52
CA ARG A 101 1.05 -11.31 -16.89
C ARG A 101 2.01 -10.25 -17.44
N LEU A 102 2.42 -9.27 -16.64
CA LEU A 102 3.39 -8.25 -17.05
C LEU A 102 4.77 -8.87 -17.32
N ALA A 103 5.23 -9.77 -16.45
CA ALA A 103 6.48 -10.50 -16.62
C ALA A 103 6.47 -11.40 -17.86
N ALA A 104 5.34 -12.01 -18.19
CA ALA A 104 5.20 -12.79 -19.43
C ALA A 104 5.29 -11.91 -20.69
N ARG A 105 4.74 -10.68 -20.64
CA ARG A 105 4.84 -9.71 -21.74
C ARG A 105 6.27 -9.19 -21.94
N ARG A 106 7.03 -9.02 -20.85
CA ARG A 106 8.45 -8.60 -20.89
C ARG A 106 9.36 -9.59 -21.63
N ARG A 107 9.01 -10.89 -21.65
CA ARG A 107 9.81 -11.94 -22.30
C ARG A 107 9.56 -12.08 -23.81
N ARG A 108 8.59 -11.34 -24.37
CA ARG A 108 8.26 -11.30 -25.80
C ARG A 108 8.92 -10.10 -26.45
#